data_AF-A0A7S0X8S3-F1
#
_entry.id   AF-A0A7S0X8S3-F1
#
_cell.length_a   1.000
_cell.length_b   1.000
_cell.length_c   1.000
_cell.angle_alpha   90.00
_cell.angle_beta   90.00
_cell.angle_gamma   90.00
#
_symmetry.space_group_name_H-M   'P 1'
#
loop_
_entity.id
_entity.type
_entity.pdbx_description
1 polymer ?
#
loop_
_entity_poly.entity_id
_entity_poly.type
_entity_poly.pdbx_seq_one_letter_code
_entity_poly.pdbx_strand_id
1 'polypeptide(L)'
;AGMLVVSGSTDRTVKLWDVGAGDGGTCVATRRLTGYEAEHDAGPVMCCAALEAPEMDGGGSGGSGGGGGVYFAAGDYGGKVQVWEVARGGDGMRTAAYTK
;
A
#
# COMPACT_ATOMS: atom_id res chain seq x y z
N ALA A 1 17.23 8.07 -4.68
CA ALA A 1 15.82 7.68 -4.46
C ALA A 1 15.81 6.21 -4.11
N GLY A 2 15.14 5.82 -3.02
CA GLY A 2 15.01 4.41 -2.63
C GLY A 2 14.02 3.67 -3.53
N MET A 3 14.16 2.35 -3.65
CA MET A 3 13.20 1.50 -4.35
C MET A 3 12.29 0.84 -3.33
N LEU A 4 10.99 1.10 -3.45
CA LEU A 4 9.98 0.46 -2.62
C LEU A 4 9.49 -0.82 -3.27
N VAL A 5 9.41 -1.89 -2.48
CA VAL A 5 8.82 -3.18 -2.88
C VAL A 5 7.66 -3.51 -1.96
N VAL A 6 6.60 -4.07 -2.53
CA VAL A 6 5.44 -4.58 -1.79
C VAL A 6 5.33 -6.07 -1.99
N SER A 7 5.07 -6.81 -0.92
CA SER A 7 4.81 -8.24 -0.98
C SER A 7 3.59 -8.62 -0.15
N GLY A 8 2.72 -9.45 -0.72
CA GLY A 8 1.66 -10.15 -0.01
C GLY A 8 2.11 -11.51 0.50
N SER A 9 1.50 -11.98 1.59
CA SER A 9 1.87 -13.23 2.26
C SER A 9 0.64 -14.08 2.62
N THR A 10 0.88 -15.39 2.75
CA THR A 10 -0.11 -16.36 3.22
C THR A 10 -0.43 -16.21 4.71
N ASP A 11 0.38 -15.47 5.48
CA ASP A 11 0.10 -15.08 6.86
C ASP A 11 -0.91 -13.92 7.00
N ARG A 12 -1.57 -13.57 5.88
CA ARG A 12 -2.56 -12.50 5.74
C ARG A 12 -1.97 -11.10 5.91
N THR A 13 -0.65 -10.95 5.72
CA THR A 13 0.01 -9.65 5.79
C THR A 13 0.48 -9.15 4.43
N VAL A 14 0.56 -7.83 4.32
CA VAL A 14 1.28 -7.11 3.28
C VAL A 14 2.46 -6.40 3.94
N LYS A 15 3.63 -6.49 3.31
CA LYS A 15 4.87 -5.85 3.76
C LYS A 15 5.35 -4.84 2.72
N LEU A 16 5.85 -3.72 3.22
CA LEU A 16 6.53 -2.70 2.45
C LEU A 16 8.01 -2.72 2.80
N TRP A 17 8.85 -2.74 1.78
CA TRP A 17 10.29 -2.81 1.89
C TRP A 17 10.91 -1.58 1.25
N ASP A 18 11.83 -0.92 1.94
CA ASP A 18 12.76 0.00 1.30
C ASP A 18 14.05 -0.76 1.00
N VAL A 19 14.28 -1.08 -0.28
CA VAL A 19 15.45 -1.85 -0.73
C VAL A 19 16.69 -0.96 -0.85
N GLY A 20 16.52 0.36 -0.94
CA GLY A 20 17.63 1.32 -0.98
C GLY A 20 18.21 1.63 0.40
N ALA A 21 17.50 1.27 1.47
CA ALA A 21 17.97 1.42 2.84
C ALA A 21 18.93 0.28 3.23
N GLY A 22 20.24 0.55 3.13
CA GLY A 22 21.32 -0.33 3.63
C GLY A 22 21.60 -1.57 2.78
N ASP A 23 22.34 -2.52 3.36
CA ASP A 23 22.94 -3.69 2.68
C ASP A 23 21.99 -4.89 2.45
N GLY A 24 20.69 -4.66 2.30
CA GLY A 24 19.73 -5.77 2.09
C GLY A 24 18.25 -5.42 2.09
N GLY A 25 17.92 -4.14 2.22
CA GLY A 25 16.55 -3.66 2.30
C GLY A 25 15.93 -3.86 3.70
N THR A 26 15.13 -2.88 4.12
CA THR A 26 14.47 -2.87 5.43
C THR A 26 12.97 -3.00 5.25
N CYS A 27 12.31 -3.89 6.01
CA CYS A 27 10.86 -3.91 6.11
C CYS A 27 10.40 -2.68 6.91
N VAL A 28 9.84 -1.68 6.24
CA VAL A 28 9.44 -0.41 6.84
C VAL A 28 7.98 -0.42 7.32
N ALA A 29 7.14 -1.32 6.78
CA ALA A 29 5.78 -1.52 7.28
C ALA A 29 5.29 -2.95 7.10
N THR A 30 4.44 -3.40 8.03
CA THR A 30 3.62 -4.60 7.89
C THR A 30 2.16 -4.21 8.18
N ARG A 31 1.23 -4.69 7.35
CA ARG A 31 -0.21 -4.42 7.46
C ARG A 31 -1.03 -5.67 7.19
N ARG A 32 -2.28 -5.67 7.62
CA ARG A 32 -3.31 -6.60 7.19
C ARG A 32 -4.39 -5.84 6.45
N LEU A 33 -5.09 -6.52 5.55
CA LEU A 33 -6.37 -6.02 5.05
C LEU A 33 -7.34 -5.95 6.23
N THR A 34 -8.29 -5.02 6.18
CA THR A 34 -9.20 -4.71 7.30
C THR A 34 -10.65 -4.59 6.82
N GLY A 35 -11.59 -4.52 7.76
CA GLY A 35 -13.01 -4.28 7.45
C GLY A 35 -13.82 -5.53 7.14
N TYR A 36 -13.36 -6.71 7.59
CA TYR A 36 -14.15 -7.93 7.57
C TYR A 36 -15.22 -7.89 8.66
N GLU A 37 -16.38 -8.50 8.41
CA GLU A 37 -17.43 -8.69 9.44
C GLU A 37 -17.00 -9.71 10.49
N ALA A 38 -16.31 -10.78 10.06
CA ALA A 38 -15.69 -11.75 10.96
C ALA A 38 -14.24 -12.05 10.58
N GLU A 39 -13.40 -12.39 11.57
CA GLU A 39 -11.97 -12.68 11.33
C GLU A 39 -11.77 -13.88 10.38
N HIS A 40 -12.69 -14.84 10.39
CA HIS A 40 -12.60 -16.03 9.54
C HIS A 40 -12.83 -15.73 8.05
N ASP A 41 -13.34 -14.55 7.70
CA ASP A 41 -13.48 -14.11 6.32
C ASP A 41 -12.14 -13.64 5.72
N ALA A 42 -11.15 -13.35 6.56
CA ALA A 42 -9.84 -12.89 6.10
C ALA A 42 -8.97 -14.04 5.56
N GLY A 43 -8.51 -13.90 4.33
CA GLY A 43 -7.71 -14.89 3.61
C GLY A 43 -6.25 -14.50 3.36
N PRO A 44 -5.45 -15.43 2.80
CA PRO A 44 -4.12 -15.14 2.25
C PRO A 44 -4.15 -13.98 1.25
N VAL A 45 -3.11 -13.14 1.23
CA VAL A 45 -2.96 -12.12 0.19
C VAL A 45 -2.57 -12.80 -1.13
N MET A 46 -3.37 -12.59 -2.17
CA MET A 46 -3.25 -13.26 -3.46
C MET A 46 -2.69 -12.38 -4.56
N CYS A 47 -2.84 -11.06 -4.44
CA CYS A 47 -2.33 -10.11 -5.44
C CYS A 47 -1.83 -8.81 -4.81
N CYS A 48 -0.87 -8.17 -5.49
CA CYS A 48 -0.36 -6.84 -5.18
C CYS A 48 -0.16 -6.07 -6.50
N ALA A 49 -0.45 -4.77 -6.51
CA ALA A 49 -0.24 -3.91 -7.67
C ALA A 49 0.21 -2.52 -7.24
N ALA A 50 1.25 -1.98 -7.87
CA ALA A 50 1.57 -0.56 -7.77
C ALA A 50 0.55 0.24 -8.59
N LEU A 51 0.13 1.39 -8.08
CA LEU A 51 -0.85 2.27 -8.71
C LEU A 51 -0.26 3.64 -8.95
N GLU A 52 -0.64 4.25 -10.06
CA GLU A 52 -0.44 5.68 -10.26
C GLU A 52 -1.27 6.46 -9.24
N ALA A 53 -0.81 7.67 -8.91
CA ALA A 53 -1.57 8.53 -8.02
C ALA A 53 -2.93 8.84 -8.68
N PRO A 54 -4.05 8.69 -7.97
CA PRO A 54 -5.35 9.02 -8.53
C PRO A 54 -5.35 10.50 -8.90
N GLU A 55 -5.80 10.83 -10.10
CA GLU A 55 -6.04 12.21 -10.51
C GLU A 55 -7.12 12.78 -9.58
N MET A 56 -6.75 13.76 -8.77
CA MET A 56 -7.69 14.49 -7.93
C MET A 56 -8.27 15.62 -8.79
N ASP A 57 -9.57 15.56 -9.09
CA ASP A 57 -10.28 16.64 -9.79
C ASP A 57 -10.19 17.95 -8.97
N GLY A 58 -9.21 18.78 -9.31
CA GLY A 58 -8.88 20.02 -8.61
C GLY A 58 -7.88 20.85 -9.41
N GLY A 59 -8.37 21.49 -10.47
CA GLY A 59 -7.58 22.38 -11.31
C GLY A 59 -6.96 23.54 -10.53
N GLY A 60 -5.65 23.69 -10.63
CA GLY A 60 -4.93 24.86 -10.14
C GLY A 60 -3.50 24.89 -10.70
N SER A 61 -3.23 25.82 -11.62
CA SER A 61 -1.86 26.11 -12.06
C SER A 61 -1.15 26.89 -10.95
N GLY A 62 -0.40 26.21 -10.08
CA GLY A 62 0.37 26.92 -9.06
C GLY A 62 0.97 26.00 -8.00
N GLY A 63 2.23 25.63 -8.19
CA GLY A 63 3.08 25.08 -7.13
C GLY A 63 3.34 23.58 -7.25
N SER A 64 4.63 23.22 -7.27
CA SER A 64 5.15 21.86 -7.07
C SER A 64 4.85 21.38 -5.64
N GLY A 65 3.58 21.16 -5.30
CA GLY A 65 3.12 20.86 -3.95
C GLY A 65 2.11 19.71 -3.86
N GLY A 66 1.87 18.97 -4.94
CA GLY A 66 1.04 17.76 -4.89
C GLY A 66 1.73 16.71 -4.03
N GLY A 67 1.15 16.41 -2.85
CA GLY A 67 1.63 15.40 -1.92
C GLY A 67 1.81 14.05 -2.60
N GLY A 68 3.01 13.80 -3.09
CA GLY A 68 3.30 12.72 -4.01
C GLY A 68 3.58 11.42 -3.28
N GLY A 69 2.57 10.85 -2.65
CA GLY A 69 2.64 9.47 -2.18
C GLY A 69 2.70 8.49 -3.36
N VAL A 70 3.19 7.28 -3.09
CA VAL A 70 3.06 6.13 -3.99
C VAL A 70 1.89 5.30 -3.51
N TYR A 71 1.07 4.79 -4.43
CA TYR A 71 -0.09 3.98 -4.09
C TYR A 71 0.16 2.53 -4.46
N PHE A 72 -0.40 1.62 -3.68
CA PHE A 72 -0.49 0.22 -4.08
C PHE A 72 -1.78 -0.41 -3.56
N ALA A 73 -2.24 -1.43 -4.29
CA ALA A 73 -3.33 -2.28 -3.90
C ALA A 73 -2.83 -3.67 -3.50
N ALA A 74 -3.55 -4.31 -2.58
CA ALA A 74 -3.46 -5.75 -2.38
C ALA A 74 -4.86 -6.34 -2.23
N GLY A 75 -5.04 -7.56 -2.72
CA GLY A 75 -6.28 -8.32 -2.61
C GLY A 75 -6.04 -9.68 -1.98
N ASP A 76 -7.01 -10.18 -1.23
CA ASP A 76 -6.94 -11.47 -0.54
C ASP A 76 -7.94 -12.50 -1.08
N TYR A 77 -7.79 -13.74 -0.62
CA TYR A 77 -8.72 -14.84 -0.95
C TYR A 77 -10.13 -14.61 -0.39
N GLY A 78 -10.26 -13.80 0.67
CA GLY A 78 -11.53 -13.39 1.27
C GLY A 78 -12.33 -12.39 0.43
N GLY A 79 -11.82 -11.99 -0.75
CA GLY A 79 -12.49 -11.06 -1.67
C GLY A 79 -12.33 -9.59 -1.29
N LYS A 80 -11.51 -9.28 -0.28
CA LYS A 80 -11.16 -7.90 0.07
C LYS A 80 -10.05 -7.40 -0.84
N VAL A 81 -10.18 -6.16 -1.30
CA VAL A 81 -9.11 -5.37 -1.93
C VAL A 81 -8.95 -4.08 -1.16
N GLN A 82 -7.72 -3.74 -0.82
CA GLN A 82 -7.41 -2.51 -0.10
C GLN A 82 -6.25 -1.78 -0.78
N VAL A 83 -6.35 -0.45 -0.77
CA VAL A 83 -5.38 0.48 -1.35
C VAL A 83 -4.74 1.26 -0.21
N TRP A 84 -3.42 1.40 -0.27
CA TRP A 84 -2.67 2.24 0.65
C TRP A 84 -1.88 3.31 -0.10
N GLU A 85 -1.77 4.46 0.55
CA GLU A 85 -0.84 5.52 0.20
C GLU A 85 0.40 5.38 1.08
N VAL A 86 1.56 5.45 0.44
CA VAL A 86 2.88 5.41 1.06
C VAL A 86 3.57 6.74 0.83
N ALA A 87 4.06 7.37 1.89
CA ALA A 87 4.87 8.58 1.77
C ALA A 87 6.15 8.28 0.95
N ARG A 88 6.63 9.27 0.18
CA ARG A 88 7.79 9.09 -0.72
C ARG A 88 9.11 8.70 -0.01
N GLY A 89 9.17 8.80 1.32
CA GLY A 89 10.27 8.32 2.18
C GLY A 89 10.06 6.93 2.78
N GLY A 90 8.96 6.24 2.50
CA GLY A 90 8.63 4.92 3.04
C GLY A 90 8.26 4.90 4.54
N ASP A 91 8.26 6.06 5.19
CA ASP A 91 8.10 6.27 6.63
C ASP A 91 6.63 6.36 7.09
N GLY A 92 5.68 6.43 6.14
CA GLY A 92 4.25 6.46 6.43
C GLY A 92 3.46 5.64 5.43
N MET A 93 2.58 4.75 5.92
CA MET A 93 1.63 3.99 5.12
C MET A 93 0.23 4.06 5.74
N ARG A 94 -0.73 4.60 4.99
CA ARG A 94 -2.13 4.77 5.41
C ARG A 94 -3.10 4.16 4.42
N THR A 95 -4.24 3.67 4.91
CA THR A 95 -5.31 3.15 4.05
C THR A 95 -5.96 4.30 3.28
N ALA A 96 -6.03 4.18 1.96
CA ALA A 96 -6.65 5.17 1.08
C ALA A 96 -8.08 4.75 0.66
N ALA A 97 -8.29 3.47 0.36
CA ALA A 97 -9.59 2.91 -0.01
C ALA A 97 -9.64 1.40 0.24
N TYR A 98 -10.82 0.81 0.30
CA TYR A 98 -11.01 -0.64 0.37
C TYR A 98 -12.39 -1.05 -0.13
N THR A 99 -12.53 -2.30 -0.58
CA THR A 99 -13.83 -2.89 -0.89
C THR A 99 -14.60 -3.18 0.40
N LYS A 100 -15.91 -2.94 0.40
CA LYS A 100 -16.77 -3.28 1.53
C LYS A 100 -16.80 -4.77 1.76
#